data_AF-A0A1E1WY14-F1
#
_entry.id   AF-A0A1E1WY14-F1
#
_cell.length_a   1.000
_cell.length_b   1.000
_cell.length_c   1.000
_cell.angle_alpha   90.00
_cell.angle_beta   90.00
_cell.angle_gamma   90.00
#
_symmetry.space_group_name_H-M   'P 1'
#
loop_
_entity.id
_entity.type
_entity.pdbx_description
1 polymer ?
#
loop_
_entity_poly.entity_id
_entity_poly.type
_entity_poly.pdbx_seq_one_letter_code
_entity_poly.pdbx_strand_id
1 'polypeptide(L)'
;TAVYDEVATIARPPVDVVPRKPKSSKTGYILSAFRVFPGEDREKLDRSWLLWTGARQIYRRLPPHLGLRRITFHKKICPQDHGITYVLLCECPTLMDYVPEACVLVDQLRARCCGYTALYRVVDSF
;
A
#
# COMPACT_ATOMS: atom_id res chain seq x y z
N THR A 1 -18.91 -6.75 5.85
CA THR A 1 -17.49 -6.47 6.13
C THR A 1 -16.72 -6.63 4.85
N ALA A 2 -15.97 -5.63 4.39
CA ALA A 2 -15.20 -5.75 3.15
C ALA A 2 -14.01 -6.71 3.38
N VAL A 3 -13.93 -7.78 2.60
CA VAL A 3 -12.85 -8.77 2.66
C VAL A 3 -11.97 -8.62 1.42
N TYR A 4 -10.65 -8.62 1.62
CA TYR A 4 -9.65 -8.48 0.58
C TYR A 4 -8.66 -9.65 0.64
N ASP A 5 -8.27 -10.16 -0.53
CA ASP A 5 -7.21 -11.15 -0.70
C ASP A 5 -5.91 -10.48 -1.14
N GLU A 6 -4.79 -10.89 -0.56
CA GLU A 6 -3.47 -10.51 -1.03
C GLU A 6 -3.18 -11.25 -2.34
N VAL A 7 -3.03 -10.51 -3.43
CA VAL A 7 -2.83 -11.07 -4.78
C VAL A 7 -1.40 -10.88 -5.29
N ALA A 8 -0.60 -9.98 -4.68
CA ALA A 8 0.81 -9.82 -5.00
C ALA A 8 1.60 -9.21 -3.83
N THR A 9 2.88 -9.56 -3.73
CA THR A 9 3.80 -9.06 -2.69
C THR A 9 5.20 -8.83 -3.24
N ILE A 10 5.82 -7.71 -2.82
CA ILE A 10 7.25 -7.42 -2.95
C ILE A 10 7.81 -7.29 -1.54
N ALA A 11 8.76 -8.13 -1.14
CA ALA A 11 9.38 -8.09 0.18
C ALA A 11 10.90 -8.16 0.08
N ARG A 12 11.62 -7.49 1.00
CA ARG A 12 13.06 -7.69 1.16
C ARG A 12 13.31 -9.00 1.94
N PRO A 13 14.30 -9.82 1.54
CA PRO A 13 14.71 -10.97 2.34
C PRO A 13 15.29 -10.54 3.70
N PRO A 14 15.15 -11.36 4.77
CA PRO A 14 14.32 -12.56 4.85
C PRO A 14 12.83 -12.21 4.89
N VAL A 15 12.03 -12.93 4.11
CA VAL A 15 10.58 -12.73 4.07
C VAL A 15 9.99 -13.36 5.32
N ASP A 16 9.76 -12.55 6.35
CA ASP A 16 9.03 -13.00 7.54
C ASP A 16 7.66 -13.54 7.12
N VAL A 17 7.44 -14.84 7.32
CA VAL A 17 6.24 -15.52 6.84
C VAL A 17 4.99 -15.03 7.60
N VAL A 18 5.11 -14.70 8.89
CA VAL A 18 4.07 -14.16 9.80
C VAL A 18 4.78 -13.56 11.06
N PRO A 19 4.31 -12.52 11.79
CA PRO A 19 3.00 -11.88 11.78
C PRO A 19 2.93 -10.45 11.22
N ARG A 20 1.72 -10.15 10.74
CA ARG A 20 1.22 -8.92 10.10
C ARG A 20 1.11 -7.69 11.04
N LYS A 21 1.60 -7.80 12.28
CA LYS A 21 1.51 -6.72 13.27
C LYS A 21 2.76 -5.83 13.18
N PRO A 22 2.62 -4.52 13.36
CA PRO A 22 3.77 -3.64 13.41
C PRO A 22 4.72 -4.07 14.52
N LYS A 23 6.01 -4.14 14.21
CA LYS A 23 7.04 -4.57 15.18
C LYS A 23 7.34 -3.50 16.23
N SER A 24 6.94 -2.26 15.97
CA SER A 24 7.20 -1.11 16.84
C SER A 24 6.15 -0.02 16.62
N SER A 25 6.04 0.88 17.61
CA SER A 25 5.27 2.13 17.51
C SER A 25 5.77 3.09 16.44
N LYS A 26 6.95 2.82 15.86
CA LYS A 26 7.58 3.58 14.77
C LYS A 26 7.19 3.09 13.39
N THR A 27 6.64 1.88 13.30
CA THR A 27 6.22 1.26 12.06
C THR A 27 4.99 1.98 11.54
N GLY A 28 5.10 2.57 10.36
CA GLY A 28 4.00 3.19 9.65
C GLY A 28 3.79 2.54 8.28
N TYR A 29 2.68 2.91 7.66
CA TYR A 29 2.22 2.36 6.40
C TYR A 29 1.85 3.48 5.43
N ILE A 30 2.21 3.32 4.17
CA ILE A 30 1.60 4.06 3.07
C ILE A 30 0.47 3.18 2.52
N LEU A 31 -0.77 3.66 2.59
CA LEU A 31 -1.95 2.97 2.10
C LEU A 31 -2.52 3.73 0.91
N SER A 32 -2.70 3.05 -0.23
CA SER A 32 -3.46 3.58 -1.36
C SER A 32 -4.69 2.72 -1.60
N ALA A 33 -5.87 3.34 -1.65
CA ALA A 33 -7.12 2.69 -1.99
C ALA A 33 -7.58 3.08 -3.39
N PHE A 34 -8.14 2.12 -4.13
CA PHE A 34 -8.54 2.31 -5.52
C PHE A 34 -9.94 1.78 -5.77
N ARG A 35 -10.76 2.56 -6.45
CA ARG A 35 -12.05 2.14 -6.98
C ARG A 35 -11.93 1.98 -8.49
N VAL A 36 -12.33 0.81 -9.00
CA VAL A 36 -12.40 0.57 -10.44
C VAL A 36 -13.70 1.15 -10.96
N PHE A 37 -13.61 1.93 -12.03
CA PHE A 37 -14.80 2.45 -12.70
C PHE A 37 -15.51 1.33 -13.49
N PRO A 38 -16.84 1.39 -13.63
CA PRO A 38 -17.56 0.44 -14.48
C PRO A 38 -17.01 0.44 -15.91
N GLY A 39 -16.83 -0.75 -16.50
CA GLY A 39 -16.32 -0.91 -17.87
C GLY A 39 -14.80 -1.05 -18.00
N GLU A 40 -14.03 -0.81 -16.93
CA GLU A 40 -12.58 -1.03 -16.94
C GLU A 40 -12.21 -2.53 -16.93
N ASP A 41 -11.15 -2.88 -17.67
CA ASP A 41 -10.60 -4.24 -17.72
C ASP A 41 -9.76 -4.54 -16.48
N ARG A 42 -10.38 -5.27 -15.55
CA ARG A 42 -9.77 -5.67 -14.27
C ARG A 42 -8.58 -6.61 -14.45
N GLU A 43 -8.59 -7.48 -15.46
CA GLU A 43 -7.48 -8.41 -15.69
C GLU A 43 -6.24 -7.66 -16.16
N LYS A 44 -6.43 -6.67 -17.03
CA LYS A 44 -5.35 -5.78 -17.47
C LYS A 44 -4.80 -4.95 -16.31
N LEU A 45 -5.66 -4.47 -15.41
CA LEU A 45 -5.22 -3.79 -14.19
C LEU A 45 -4.40 -4.74 -13.31
N ASP A 46 -4.86 -5.97 -13.07
CA ASP A 46 -4.14 -6.94 -12.24
C ASP A 46 -2.74 -7.22 -12.79
N ARG A 47 -2.59 -7.39 -14.11
CA ARG A 47 -1.28 -7.62 -14.77
C ARG A 47 -0.33 -6.43 -14.69
N SER A 48 -0.85 -5.20 -14.58
CA SER A 48 -0.07 -3.96 -14.63
C SER A 48 0.00 -3.21 -13.30
N TRP A 49 -0.36 -3.88 -12.19
CA TRP A 49 -0.50 -3.28 -10.86
C TRP A 49 0.69 -2.43 -10.42
N LEU A 50 1.93 -2.84 -10.72
CA LEU A 50 3.14 -2.10 -10.36
C LEU A 50 3.16 -0.66 -10.90
N LEU A 51 2.56 -0.44 -12.06
CA LEU A 51 2.58 0.83 -12.77
C LEU A 51 1.46 1.75 -12.27
N TRP A 52 0.21 1.30 -12.33
CA TRP A 52 -0.95 2.18 -12.08
C TRP A 52 -1.18 2.42 -10.58
N THR A 53 -0.80 1.48 -9.71
CA THR A 53 -0.90 1.69 -8.25
C THR A 53 0.19 2.60 -7.69
N GLY A 54 1.25 2.86 -8.46
CA GLY A 54 2.43 3.60 -8.00
C GLY A 54 3.43 2.76 -7.20
N ALA A 55 3.23 1.44 -7.04
CA ALA A 55 4.15 0.56 -6.31
C ALA A 55 5.60 0.63 -6.84
N ARG A 56 5.79 0.74 -8.16
CA ARG A 56 7.12 0.93 -8.76
C ARG A 56 7.76 2.26 -8.34
N GLN A 57 6.97 3.32 -8.15
CA GLN A 57 7.49 4.61 -7.68
C GLN A 57 7.87 4.54 -6.21
N ILE A 58 7.04 3.92 -5.37
CA ILE A 58 7.37 3.66 -3.95
C ILE A 58 8.69 2.90 -3.86
N TYR A 59 8.81 1.77 -4.58
CA TYR A 59 10.01 0.94 -4.53
C TYR A 59 11.29 1.69 -4.94
N ARG A 60 11.18 2.62 -5.90
CA ARG A 60 12.33 3.37 -6.44
C ARG A 60 12.67 4.65 -5.69
N ARG A 61 11.67 5.33 -5.14
CA ARG A 61 11.79 6.70 -4.62
C ARG A 61 11.64 6.80 -3.11
N LEU A 62 11.15 5.76 -2.43
CA LEU A 62 11.09 5.79 -0.97
C LEU A 62 12.50 5.97 -0.42
N PRO A 63 12.73 6.98 0.44
CA PRO A 63 14.05 7.17 1.03
C PRO A 63 14.47 5.91 1.81
N PRO A 64 15.72 5.42 1.66
CA PRO A 64 16.14 4.15 2.25
C PRO A 64 15.96 4.06 3.77
N HIS A 65 16.10 5.19 4.48
CA HIS A 65 15.98 5.25 5.94
C HIS A 65 14.56 5.14 6.47
N LEU A 66 13.52 5.27 5.62
CA LEU A 66 12.13 4.86 5.98
C LEU A 66 11.99 3.33 6.03
N GLY A 67 12.95 2.60 5.46
CA GLY A 67 13.12 1.17 5.66
C GLY A 67 12.10 0.29 4.94
N LEU A 68 11.82 0.54 3.65
CA LEU A 68 10.87 -0.27 2.86
C LEU A 68 11.00 -1.78 3.15
N ARG A 69 10.04 -2.33 3.88
CA ARG A 69 10.05 -3.76 4.25
C ARG A 69 9.29 -4.58 3.23
N ARG A 70 8.07 -4.14 2.91
CA ARG A 70 7.16 -4.87 2.03
C ARG A 70 6.15 -3.95 1.37
N ILE A 71 5.79 -4.29 0.13
CA ILE A 71 4.63 -3.76 -0.59
C ILE A 71 3.69 -4.94 -0.85
N THR A 72 2.43 -4.84 -0.45
CA THR A 72 1.39 -5.85 -0.71
C THR A 72 0.23 -5.22 -1.47
N PHE A 73 -0.31 -5.98 -2.42
CA PHE A 73 -1.43 -5.58 -3.26
C PHE A 73 -2.60 -6.52 -3.00
N HIS A 74 -3.75 -5.92 -2.71
CA HIS A 74 -4.94 -6.63 -2.26
C HIS A 74 -6.13 -6.33 -3.16
N LYS A 75 -6.93 -7.35 -3.44
CA LYS A 75 -8.12 -7.29 -4.27
C LYS A 75 -9.35 -7.68 -3.45
N LYS A 76 -10.44 -6.91 -3.59
CA LYS A 76 -11.71 -7.22 -2.93
C LYS A 76 -12.27 -8.55 -3.46
N ILE A 77 -12.68 -9.43 -2.55
CA ILE A 77 -13.18 -10.79 -2.88
C ILE A 77 -14.54 -10.72 -3.59
N CYS A 78 -15.45 -9.87 -3.10
CA CYS A 78 -16.80 -9.70 -3.66
C CYS A 78 -16.92 -8.35 -4.38
N PRO A 79 -16.68 -8.30 -5.70
CA PRO A 79 -16.62 -7.05 -6.45
C PRO A 79 -18.00 -6.48 -6.83
N GLN A 80 -19.11 -7.18 -6.54
CA GLN A 80 -20.46 -6.63 -6.75
C GLN A 80 -20.81 -5.52 -5.77
N ASP A 81 -20.12 -5.47 -4.63
CA ASP A 81 -20.33 -4.46 -3.61
C ASP A 81 -19.53 -3.19 -3.96
N HIS A 82 -20.21 -2.04 -3.99
CA HIS A 82 -19.62 -0.75 -4.34
C HIS A 82 -18.47 -0.37 -3.39
N GLY A 83 -17.59 0.55 -3.82
CA GLY A 83 -16.52 1.09 -3.00
C GLY A 83 -15.11 0.73 -3.47
N ILE A 84 -14.20 0.52 -2.52
CA ILE A 84 -12.77 0.27 -2.77
C ILE A 84 -12.61 -1.15 -3.33
N THR A 85 -12.04 -1.27 -4.52
CA THR A 85 -11.80 -2.54 -5.22
C THR A 85 -10.42 -3.10 -4.92
N TYR A 86 -9.42 -2.22 -4.78
CA TYR A 86 -8.04 -2.61 -4.50
C TYR A 86 -7.43 -1.76 -3.39
N VAL A 87 -6.48 -2.36 -2.67
CA VAL A 87 -5.67 -1.69 -1.68
C VAL A 87 -4.21 -2.04 -1.91
N LEU A 88 -3.35 -1.03 -1.95
CA LEU A 88 -1.90 -1.17 -1.89
C LEU A 88 -1.42 -0.76 -0.50
N LEU A 89 -0.62 -1.59 0.13
CA LEU A 89 -0.04 -1.32 1.45
C LEU A 89 1.47 -1.41 1.36
N CYS A 90 2.17 -0.39 1.86
CA CYS A 90 3.61 -0.35 1.94
C CYS A 90 4.04 -0.16 3.41
N GLU A 91 4.73 -1.16 3.96
CA GLU A 91 5.20 -1.18 5.35
C GLU A 91 6.61 -0.60 5.48
N CYS A 92 6.76 0.35 6.39
CA CYS A 92 7.98 1.12 6.65
C CYS A 92 8.25 1.19 8.18
N PRO A 93 9.24 0.44 8.71
CA PRO A 93 9.47 0.27 10.15
C PRO A 93 9.85 1.54 10.91
N THR A 94 10.35 2.54 10.21
CA THR A 94 10.84 3.82 10.77
C THR A 94 10.03 5.01 10.28
N LEU A 95 8.92 4.79 9.56
CA LEU A 95 8.16 5.87 8.92
C LEU A 95 7.73 6.97 9.89
N MET A 96 7.37 6.60 11.12
CA MET A 96 6.90 7.58 12.10
C MET A 96 8.01 8.51 12.61
N ASP A 97 9.29 8.15 12.44
CA ASP A 97 10.41 9.04 12.73
C ASP A 97 10.63 10.06 11.60
N TYR A 98 10.08 9.82 10.40
CA TYR A 98 10.31 10.60 9.17
C TYR A 98 9.02 10.98 8.43
N VAL A 99 7.96 11.30 9.18
CA VAL A 99 6.63 11.60 8.62
C VAL A 99 6.65 12.70 7.53
N PRO A 100 7.36 13.84 7.70
CA PRO A 100 7.37 14.88 6.66
C PRO A 100 7.90 14.39 5.31
N GLU A 101 8.96 13.59 5.32
CA GLU A 101 9.54 13.02 4.09
C GLU A 101 8.63 11.97 3.45
N ALA A 102 7.94 11.17 4.28
CA ALA A 102 6.92 10.25 3.81
C ALA A 102 5.75 10.99 3.14
N CYS A 103 5.34 12.14 3.70
CA CYS A 103 4.29 12.99 3.12
C CYS A 103 4.68 13.50 1.72
N VAL A 104 5.93 13.91 1.51
CA VAL A 104 6.41 14.33 0.18
C VAL A 104 6.20 13.24 -0.87
N LEU A 105 6.51 11.97 -0.54
CA LEU A 105 6.26 10.86 -1.46
C LEU A 105 4.76 10.63 -1.67
N VAL A 106 3.95 10.69 -0.61
CA VAL A 106 2.49 10.54 -0.71
C VAL A 106 1.88 11.61 -1.61
N ASP A 107 2.33 12.86 -1.52
CA ASP A 107 1.83 13.94 -2.38
C ASP A 107 2.24 13.73 -3.84
N GLN A 108 3.44 13.22 -4.10
CA GLN A 108 3.85 12.81 -5.44
C GLN A 108 2.98 11.65 -6.00
N LEU A 109 2.55 10.71 -5.16
CA LEU A 109 1.65 9.63 -5.56
C LEU A 109 0.25 10.15 -5.87
N ARG A 110 -0.28 11.08 -5.04
CA ARG A 110 -1.57 11.74 -5.26
C ARG A 110 -1.58 12.54 -6.56
N ALA A 111 -0.53 13.31 -6.83
CA ALA A 111 -0.37 14.08 -8.08
C ALA A 111 -0.34 13.19 -9.34
N ARG A 112 -0.05 11.89 -9.19
CA ARG A 112 -0.05 10.90 -10.27
C ARG A 112 -1.33 10.05 -10.32
N CYS A 113 -2.34 10.42 -9.52
CA CYS A 113 -3.59 9.69 -9.39
C CYS A 113 -3.40 8.22 -8.98
N CYS A 114 -2.36 7.91 -8.18
CA CYS A 114 -2.09 6.56 -7.66
C CYS A 114 -3.02 6.19 -6.50
N GLY A 115 -4.32 6.44 -6.67
CA GLY A 115 -5.37 6.14 -5.70
C GLY A 115 -5.54 7.20 -4.61
N TYR A 116 -6.41 6.89 -3.66
CA TYR A 116 -6.56 7.64 -2.42
C TYR A 116 -5.44 7.22 -1.47
N THR A 117 -4.33 7.94 -1.51
CA THR A 117 -3.13 7.62 -0.72
C THR A 117 -3.09 8.38 0.60
N ALA A 118 -2.74 7.69 1.68
CA ALA A 118 -2.53 8.26 3.01
C ALA A 118 -1.44 7.52 3.80
N LEU A 119 -0.96 8.16 4.86
CA LEU A 119 -0.13 7.52 5.88
C LEU A 119 -1.02 6.95 6.97
N TYR A 120 -0.65 5.78 7.49
CA TYR A 120 -1.37 5.10 8.55
C TYR A 120 -0.39 4.49 9.56
N ARG A 121 -0.81 4.41 10.82
CA ARG A 121 -0.10 3.69 11.88
C ARG A 121 -1.12 2.90 12.68
N VAL A 122 -0.81 1.65 13.02
CA VAL A 122 -1.63 0.91 13.99
C VAL A 122 -1.42 1.53 15.36
N VAL A 123 -2.52 1.88 16.01
CA VAL A 123 -2.54 2.25 17.42
C VAL A 123 -3.17 1.08 18.13
N ASP A 124 -2.45 0.44 19.05
CA ASP A 124 -3.07 -0.55 19.93
C ASP A 124 -4.19 0.18 20.70
N SER A 125 -5.41 -0.34 20.60
CA SER A 125 -6.59 0.22 21.26
C SER A 125 -6.34 0.32 22.77
N PHE A 126 -6.65 1.50 23.34
CA PHE A 126 -6.62 1.77 24.78
C PHE A 126 -7.61 0.89 25.55
#